data_AF-A0A4U1AIX1-F1
#
_entry.id   AF-A0A4U1AIX1-F1
#
_cell.length_a   1.000
_cell.length_b   1.000
_cell.length_c   1.000
_cell.angle_alpha   90.00
_cell.angle_beta   90.00
_cell.angle_gamma   90.00
#
_symmetry.space_group_name_H-M   'P 1'
#
loop_
_entity.id
_entity.type
_entity.pdbx_description
1 polymer ?
#
loop_
_entity_poly.entity_id
_entity_poly.type
_entity_poly.pdbx_seq_one_letter_code
_entity_poly.pdbx_strand_id
1 'polypeptide(L)'
;MDTSFRDGFQSVFGARVFTDDFMPAVKASVDAGITNIEAGGGARFQSLFFYCGESAFDMMDRFRTEVGPNVALQTLARGINVVALSQCPRDIIDLHAKMFKKHGMTTIRNFDALNDVRNLEYSGERIAHHGLNHQIVVSMMELPPGCTGAHTPEFYMDRLKQILDANIPFHSICFKDASGTSNPRKVYETLKAARKIVSEDTILWFHTHDTAGLGISQNMAAVEGGATGIDLAKSPVSGGTCQPDILSMMHAMKGTDYTLDLDYEKIITASDAFEEAMKDYFFPPEAKMVSPKVTLSPMPGGALTANTMMMRDTGTLHLYPAVIKEMSEVVARGGFGTSVTPVSQFYFQQAYLNVTQGKWKKINPSYGNMVLGYFGRTPVPADPEIIKIASEQLGKPVFTADPLDILEPGIPKATKILEENNLPVNDENIFIIASCEQKGLDFLLGKAVTNVRKITDAPPVDKKAAAKKAAVPAAAASIGPRNYTITVNNRPYEVTVSDAGGIKAAPAAPANAPAAPVVEGTEVDAPTPGNIVKILVDVGSVVTVDQPLVVMEAMKMESEVKSPCAGKILAIHISAGDTVQASDQLFTIG
;
A
#
# COMPACT_ATOMS: atom_id res chain seq x y z
N MET A 1 11.62 6.95 16.77
CA MET A 1 10.18 6.82 16.49
C MET A 1 9.88 5.34 16.45
N ASP A 2 8.85 4.91 17.16
CA ASP A 2 8.34 3.54 17.06
C ASP A 2 7.34 3.43 15.91
N THR A 3 7.68 2.66 14.89
CA THR A 3 6.87 2.45 13.68
C THR A 3 6.12 1.12 13.68
N SER A 4 6.19 0.32 14.76
CA SER A 4 5.53 -0.99 14.86
C SER A 4 4.04 -0.91 14.49
N PHE A 5 3.35 0.13 14.96
CA PHE A 5 1.90 0.24 14.88
C PHE A 5 1.37 0.86 13.58
N ARG A 6 2.25 1.18 12.63
CA ARG A 6 1.88 1.73 11.31
C ARG A 6 2.70 1.11 10.20
N ASP A 7 3.97 1.49 10.08
CA ASP A 7 4.82 1.00 8.98
C ASP A 7 5.18 -0.47 9.14
N GLY A 8 5.39 -0.95 10.37
CA GLY A 8 5.58 -2.38 10.65
C GLY A 8 4.39 -3.21 10.17
N PHE A 9 3.17 -2.82 10.54
CA PHE A 9 1.95 -3.45 10.03
C PHE A 9 1.81 -3.35 8.52
N GLN A 10 2.15 -2.21 7.94
CA GLN A 10 2.09 -1.99 6.49
C GLN A 10 3.06 -2.91 5.75
N SER A 11 4.28 -3.07 6.25
CA SER A 11 5.31 -3.92 5.67
C SER A 11 4.96 -5.38 5.74
N VAL A 12 4.50 -5.89 6.89
CA VAL A 12 4.25 -7.32 7.08
C VAL A 12 2.86 -7.75 6.62
N PHE A 13 1.83 -7.01 7.04
CA PHE A 13 0.43 -7.45 6.93
C PHE A 13 -0.37 -6.64 5.91
N GLY A 14 0.28 -5.76 5.14
CA GLY A 14 -0.42 -4.81 4.27
C GLY A 14 -1.33 -3.87 5.07
N ALA A 15 -0.96 -3.55 6.31
CA ALA A 15 -1.68 -2.72 7.28
C ALA A 15 -3.02 -3.31 7.77
N ARG A 16 -3.23 -4.62 7.58
CA ARG A 16 -4.47 -5.33 7.97
C ARG A 16 -4.32 -5.90 9.38
N VAL A 17 -4.48 -5.04 10.38
CA VAL A 17 -4.42 -5.39 11.80
C VAL A 17 -5.62 -4.74 12.49
N PHE A 18 -6.36 -5.50 13.30
CA PHE A 18 -7.49 -4.96 14.07
C PHE A 18 -6.99 -4.05 15.18
N THR A 19 -7.75 -2.99 15.43
CA THR A 19 -7.37 -1.96 16.40
C THR A 19 -7.29 -2.51 17.81
N ASP A 20 -8.24 -3.37 18.21
CA ASP A 20 -8.25 -3.95 19.56
C ASP A 20 -7.04 -4.84 19.85
N ASP A 21 -6.52 -5.54 18.85
CA ASP A 21 -5.46 -6.54 19.04
C ASP A 21 -4.16 -5.93 19.56
N PHE A 22 -3.80 -4.71 19.12
CA PHE A 22 -2.49 -4.13 19.41
C PHE A 22 -2.48 -3.02 20.47
N MET A 23 -3.65 -2.56 20.94
CA MET A 23 -3.72 -1.46 21.90
C MET A 23 -3.03 -1.74 23.24
N PRO A 24 -3.09 -2.96 23.81
CA PRO A 24 -2.27 -3.30 24.98
C PRO A 24 -0.76 -3.09 24.75
N ALA A 25 -0.28 -3.38 23.53
CA ALA A 25 1.13 -3.19 23.18
C ALA A 25 1.50 -1.70 22.97
N VAL A 26 0.54 -0.87 22.54
CA VAL A 26 0.72 0.60 22.50
C VAL A 26 0.94 1.13 23.91
N LYS A 27 0.10 0.71 24.87
CA LYS A 27 0.27 1.07 26.27
C LYS A 27 1.63 0.65 26.82
N ALA A 28 2.04 -0.60 26.58
CA ALA A 28 3.33 -1.12 27.02
C ALA A 28 4.51 -0.33 26.43
N SER A 29 4.38 0.18 25.20
CA SER A 29 5.40 1.01 24.56
C SER A 29 5.55 2.37 25.26
N VAL A 30 4.44 2.99 25.66
CA VAL A 30 4.44 4.24 26.45
C VAL A 30 5.03 4.00 27.85
N ASP A 31 4.64 2.92 28.52
CA ASP A 31 5.16 2.53 29.84
C ASP A 31 6.68 2.25 29.78
N ALA A 32 7.20 1.85 28.60
CA ALA A 32 8.63 1.70 28.34
C ALA A 32 9.39 3.01 28.06
N GLY A 33 8.69 4.15 28.03
CA GLY A 33 9.27 5.47 27.83
C GLY A 33 9.26 5.96 26.37
N ILE A 34 8.59 5.26 25.45
CA ILE A 34 8.50 5.70 24.06
C ILE A 34 7.50 6.86 23.96
N THR A 35 7.99 8.03 23.54
CA THR A 35 7.20 9.27 23.41
C THR A 35 6.88 9.65 21.97
N ASN A 36 7.42 8.92 20.99
CA ASN A 36 7.22 9.16 19.56
C ASN A 36 6.70 7.87 18.91
N ILE A 37 5.42 7.86 18.53
CA ILE A 37 4.74 6.70 17.94
C ILE A 37 4.11 7.08 16.60
N GLU A 38 4.37 6.27 15.58
CA GLU A 38 3.67 6.40 14.31
C GLU A 38 2.36 5.62 14.36
N ALA A 39 1.23 6.34 14.25
CA ALA A 39 -0.09 5.87 14.67
C ALA A 39 -1.16 5.92 13.58
N GLY A 40 -0.81 6.26 12.33
CA GLY A 40 -1.78 6.29 11.24
C GLY A 40 -1.27 6.85 9.92
N GLY A 41 -2.21 7.20 9.05
CA GLY A 41 -1.90 7.60 7.67
C GLY A 41 -1.36 6.44 6.82
N GLY A 42 -0.57 6.73 5.79
CA GLY A 42 -0.02 5.70 4.91
C GLY A 42 -1.12 4.85 4.27
N ALA A 43 -0.94 3.52 4.25
CA ALA A 43 -2.00 2.58 3.89
C ALA A 43 -2.90 2.22 5.08
N ARG A 44 -2.50 2.55 6.32
CA ARG A 44 -3.25 2.21 7.54
C ARG A 44 -4.59 2.93 7.60
N PHE A 45 -4.67 4.16 7.09
CA PHE A 45 -5.95 4.88 6.97
C PHE A 45 -6.96 4.08 6.14
N GLN A 46 -6.56 3.69 4.92
CA GLN A 46 -7.46 3.00 4.00
C GLN A 46 -7.72 1.55 4.38
N SER A 47 -6.73 0.83 4.92
CA SER A 47 -6.86 -0.59 5.27
C SER A 47 -7.95 -0.84 6.31
N LEU A 48 -8.18 0.12 7.21
CA LEU A 48 -9.24 0.08 8.22
C LEU A 48 -10.62 -0.03 7.58
N PHE A 49 -10.92 0.86 6.63
CA PHE A 49 -12.17 0.85 5.88
C PHE A 49 -12.27 -0.31 4.89
N PHE A 50 -11.17 -0.63 4.20
CA PHE A 50 -11.17 -1.60 3.10
C PHE A 50 -11.21 -3.05 3.58
N TYR A 51 -10.56 -3.33 4.71
CA TYR A 51 -10.23 -4.70 5.11
C TYR A 51 -10.48 -5.01 6.59
N CYS A 52 -10.54 -4.01 7.47
CA CYS A 52 -10.81 -4.27 8.90
C CYS A 52 -12.28 -4.04 9.27
N GLY A 53 -13.03 -3.27 8.47
CA GLY A 53 -14.38 -2.84 8.86
C GLY A 53 -14.36 -1.89 10.07
N GLU A 54 -13.29 -1.13 10.23
CA GLU A 54 -13.04 -0.22 11.35
C GLU A 54 -12.88 1.22 10.83
N SER A 55 -13.18 2.21 11.68
CA SER A 55 -12.93 3.62 11.38
C SER A 55 -11.49 4.01 11.70
N ALA A 56 -10.81 4.63 10.74
CA ALA A 56 -9.48 5.21 10.99
C ALA A 56 -9.49 6.36 11.99
N PHE A 57 -10.61 7.08 12.09
CA PHE A 57 -10.79 8.17 13.03
C PHE A 57 -10.93 7.65 14.47
N ASP A 58 -11.75 6.61 14.67
CA ASP A 58 -11.90 5.97 15.98
C ASP A 58 -10.57 5.36 16.45
N MET A 59 -9.80 4.75 15.55
CA MET A 59 -8.46 4.24 15.87
C MET A 59 -7.54 5.38 16.34
N MET A 60 -7.55 6.53 15.67
CA MET A 60 -6.73 7.70 16.06
C MET A 60 -7.14 8.25 17.43
N ASP A 61 -8.44 8.36 17.71
CA ASP A 61 -8.96 8.78 19.01
C ASP A 61 -8.57 7.80 20.13
N ARG A 62 -8.58 6.50 19.81
CA ARG A 62 -8.13 5.46 20.73
C ARG A 62 -6.64 5.51 21.01
N PHE A 63 -5.80 5.74 19.99
CA PHE A 63 -4.38 6.00 20.21
C PHE A 63 -4.20 7.15 21.19
N ARG A 64 -4.83 8.31 20.92
CA ARG A 64 -4.69 9.49 21.79
C ARG A 64 -5.16 9.21 23.22
N THR A 65 -6.26 8.49 23.38
CA THR A 65 -6.78 8.10 24.69
C THR A 65 -5.78 7.22 25.45
N GLU A 66 -5.20 6.22 24.79
CA GLU A 66 -4.30 5.24 25.41
C GLU A 66 -2.94 5.84 25.78
N VAL A 67 -2.38 6.70 24.91
CA VAL A 67 -1.02 7.24 25.08
C VAL A 67 -0.98 8.54 25.90
N GLY A 68 -2.14 9.18 26.13
CA GLY A 68 -2.24 10.47 26.80
C GLY A 68 -1.78 11.65 25.93
N PRO A 69 -1.81 12.89 26.44
CA PRO A 69 -1.62 14.10 25.63
C PRO A 69 -0.15 14.40 25.24
N ASN A 70 0.82 13.82 25.95
CA ASN A 70 2.23 14.19 25.82
C ASN A 70 3.00 13.37 24.79
N VAL A 71 2.45 12.22 24.36
CA VAL A 71 3.07 11.40 23.32
C VAL A 71 2.82 12.04 21.96
N ALA A 72 3.89 12.20 21.19
CA ALA A 72 3.85 12.67 19.82
C ALA A 72 3.33 11.53 18.91
N LEU A 73 2.12 11.72 18.39
CA LEU A 73 1.50 10.82 17.43
C LEU A 73 1.75 11.32 16.02
N GLN A 74 2.36 10.49 15.18
CA GLN A 74 2.69 10.83 13.80
C GLN A 74 1.87 10.02 12.80
N THR A 75 1.46 10.67 11.72
CA THR A 75 0.93 9.99 10.52
C THR A 75 1.80 10.24 9.30
N LEU A 76 1.65 9.40 8.28
CA LEU A 76 2.30 9.58 6.97
C LEU A 76 1.29 10.07 5.92
N ALA A 77 1.63 11.15 5.22
CA ALA A 77 0.87 11.73 4.13
C ALA A 77 1.73 11.90 2.87
N ARG A 78 1.07 11.87 1.70
CA ARG A 78 1.67 11.85 0.36
C ARG A 78 1.38 13.15 -0.39
N GLY A 79 1.99 14.27 -0.04
CA GLY A 79 1.88 15.53 -0.79
C GLY A 79 0.44 15.82 -1.25
N ILE A 80 0.24 15.80 -2.56
CA ILE A 80 -1.06 16.05 -3.21
C ILE A 80 -2.08 14.89 -3.09
N ASN A 81 -1.66 13.68 -2.74
CA ASN A 81 -2.55 12.52 -2.54
C ASN A 81 -2.98 12.34 -1.08
N VAL A 82 -2.34 13.02 -0.11
CA VAL A 82 -2.54 12.82 1.33
C VAL A 82 -2.54 11.33 1.74
N VAL A 83 -3.70 10.76 2.08
CA VAL A 83 -3.90 9.34 2.42
C VAL A 83 -4.71 8.58 1.37
N ALA A 84 -5.04 9.19 0.23
CA ALA A 84 -5.74 8.58 -0.89
C ALA A 84 -4.80 7.87 -1.90
N LEU A 85 -5.37 7.09 -2.82
CA LEU A 85 -4.61 6.43 -3.90
C LEU A 85 -4.37 7.37 -5.10
N SER A 86 -5.25 8.36 -5.29
CA SER A 86 -5.23 9.37 -6.34
C SER A 86 -4.90 10.77 -5.77
N GLN A 87 -4.64 11.74 -6.65
CA GLN A 87 -4.46 13.13 -6.24
C GLN A 87 -5.76 13.66 -5.64
N CYS A 88 -5.66 14.39 -4.53
CA CYS A 88 -6.79 15.03 -3.88
C CYS A 88 -6.87 16.51 -4.26
N PRO A 89 -8.08 17.04 -4.51
CA PRO A 89 -8.27 18.48 -4.70
C PRO A 89 -7.97 19.25 -3.41
N ARG A 90 -7.72 20.56 -3.55
CA ARG A 90 -7.24 21.43 -2.46
C ARG A 90 -8.16 21.41 -1.23
N ASP A 91 -9.47 21.39 -1.42
CA ASP A 91 -10.46 21.32 -0.34
C ASP A 91 -10.37 20.03 0.49
N ILE A 92 -10.04 18.90 -0.15
CA ILE A 92 -9.80 17.62 0.53
C ILE A 92 -8.44 17.59 1.23
N ILE A 93 -7.40 18.24 0.66
CA ILE A 93 -6.09 18.35 1.32
C ILE A 93 -6.19 19.20 2.59
N ASP A 94 -6.95 20.30 2.58
CA ASP A 94 -7.23 21.09 3.78
C ASP A 94 -8.01 20.27 4.82
N LEU A 95 -9.05 19.54 4.38
CA LEU A 95 -9.87 18.69 5.23
C LEU A 95 -9.04 17.58 5.90
N HIS A 96 -8.06 16.99 5.21
CA HIS A 96 -7.15 16.00 5.79
C HIS A 96 -6.42 16.54 7.02
N ALA A 97 -5.80 17.72 6.92
CA ALA A 97 -5.07 18.32 8.03
C ALA A 97 -6.01 18.67 9.19
N LYS A 98 -7.17 19.26 8.89
CA LYS A 98 -8.22 19.58 9.87
C LYS A 98 -8.66 18.33 10.64
N MET A 99 -8.96 17.25 9.92
CA MET A 99 -9.45 16.01 10.50
C MET A 99 -8.39 15.32 11.36
N PHE A 100 -7.14 15.25 10.89
CA PHE A 100 -6.09 14.60 11.66
C PHE A 100 -5.75 15.39 12.94
N LYS A 101 -5.85 16.73 12.90
CA LYS A 101 -5.77 17.55 14.11
C LYS A 101 -6.92 17.25 15.07
N LYS A 102 -8.15 17.18 14.57
CA LYS A 102 -9.35 16.87 15.36
C LYS A 102 -9.20 15.54 16.13
N HIS A 103 -8.68 14.51 15.47
CA HIS A 103 -8.48 13.17 16.06
C HIS A 103 -7.14 13.01 16.78
N GLY A 104 -6.59 14.11 17.30
CA GLY A 104 -5.49 14.07 18.25
C GLY A 104 -4.12 13.72 17.68
N MET A 105 -3.90 13.78 16.37
CA MET A 105 -2.55 13.64 15.80
C MET A 105 -1.70 14.87 16.11
N THR A 106 -0.39 14.66 16.27
CA THR A 106 0.58 15.71 16.58
C THR A 106 1.33 16.15 15.33
N THR A 107 1.82 15.19 14.56
CA THR A 107 2.74 15.40 13.44
C THR A 107 2.21 14.73 12.18
N ILE A 108 2.30 15.42 11.05
CA ILE A 108 2.12 14.81 9.73
C ILE A 108 3.46 14.81 9.01
N ARG A 109 4.00 13.60 8.78
CA ARG A 109 5.16 13.37 7.93
C ARG A 109 4.70 13.38 6.48
N ASN A 110 5.12 14.39 5.72
CA ASN A 110 4.59 14.67 4.39
C ASN A 110 5.70 14.54 3.34
N PHE A 111 5.48 13.66 2.36
CA PHE A 111 6.46 13.37 1.31
C PHE A 111 5.84 13.40 -0.06
N ASP A 112 6.68 13.66 -1.07
CA ASP A 112 6.35 13.47 -2.47
C ASP A 112 7.27 12.39 -3.05
N ALA A 113 6.69 11.44 -3.78
CA ALA A 113 7.43 10.31 -4.35
C ALA A 113 8.38 10.75 -5.48
N LEU A 114 8.07 11.85 -6.17
CA LEU A 114 8.87 12.40 -7.25
C LEU A 114 9.91 13.42 -6.75
N ASN A 115 9.94 13.73 -5.44
CA ASN A 115 10.68 14.85 -4.86
C ASN A 115 10.39 16.19 -5.60
N ASP A 116 9.16 16.36 -6.06
CA ASP A 116 8.67 17.64 -6.58
C ASP A 116 8.19 18.50 -5.41
N VAL A 117 9.01 19.50 -5.05
CA VAL A 117 8.76 20.37 -3.89
C VAL A 117 7.41 21.09 -3.99
N ARG A 118 6.93 21.37 -5.22
CA ARG A 118 5.64 22.03 -5.48
C ARG A 118 4.47 21.23 -4.92
N ASN A 119 4.56 19.90 -4.95
CA ASN A 119 3.53 19.01 -4.40
C ASN A 119 3.45 19.05 -2.86
N LEU A 120 4.43 19.64 -2.19
CA LEU A 120 4.50 19.78 -0.73
C LEU A 120 4.09 21.17 -0.24
N GLU A 121 4.02 22.18 -1.11
CA GLU A 121 3.74 23.56 -0.72
C GLU A 121 2.37 23.69 -0.07
N TYR A 122 1.31 23.31 -0.80
CA TYR A 122 -0.06 23.46 -0.32
C TYR A 122 -0.35 22.53 0.86
N SER A 123 0.02 21.25 0.76
CA SER A 123 -0.20 20.29 1.83
C SER A 123 0.58 20.66 3.11
N GLY A 124 1.83 21.10 2.99
CA GLY A 124 2.65 21.56 4.10
C GLY A 124 2.08 22.79 4.79
N GLU A 125 1.63 23.78 4.02
CA GLU A 125 1.01 24.98 4.56
C GLU A 125 -0.31 24.67 5.27
N ARG A 126 -1.16 23.78 4.72
CA ARG A 126 -2.39 23.32 5.37
C ARG A 126 -2.13 22.56 6.68
N ILE A 127 -1.08 21.74 6.76
CA ILE A 127 -0.68 21.07 8.01
C ILE A 127 -0.36 22.11 9.09
N ALA A 128 0.47 23.11 8.77
CA ALA A 128 0.83 24.17 9.70
C ALA A 128 -0.37 25.05 10.09
N HIS A 129 -1.24 25.38 9.13
CA HIS A 129 -2.46 26.17 9.34
C HIS A 129 -3.38 25.57 10.42
N HIS A 130 -3.55 24.25 10.44
CA HIS A 130 -4.36 23.54 11.44
C HIS A 130 -3.60 23.24 12.74
N GLY A 131 -2.39 23.79 12.92
CA GLY A 131 -1.61 23.67 14.16
C GLY A 131 -1.05 22.27 14.41
N LEU A 132 -0.76 21.53 13.34
CA LEU A 132 0.00 20.28 13.38
C LEU A 132 1.48 20.55 13.11
N ASN A 133 2.35 19.70 13.63
CA ASN A 133 3.75 19.72 13.26
C ASN A 133 3.90 19.13 11.84
N HIS A 134 4.44 19.90 10.91
CA HIS A 134 4.79 19.40 9.59
C HIS A 134 6.21 18.83 9.61
N GLN A 135 6.35 17.52 9.37
CA GLN A 135 7.65 16.91 9.11
C GLN A 135 7.81 16.73 7.60
N ILE A 136 8.52 17.66 6.96
CA ILE A 136 8.71 17.65 5.51
C ILE A 136 9.77 16.62 5.11
N VAL A 137 9.57 15.92 4.00
CA VAL A 137 10.42 14.77 3.64
C VAL A 137 11.18 15.00 2.34
N VAL A 138 12.47 14.65 2.36
CA VAL A 138 13.28 14.36 1.17
C VAL A 138 13.35 12.84 1.02
N SER A 139 12.71 12.31 -0.02
CA SER A 139 12.61 10.87 -0.25
C SER A 139 13.90 10.33 -0.89
N MET A 140 14.44 9.25 -0.35
CA MET A 140 15.71 8.64 -0.73
C MET A 140 15.53 7.23 -1.28
N MET A 141 16.44 6.84 -2.18
CA MET A 141 16.68 5.45 -2.58
C MET A 141 18.08 5.33 -3.21
N GLU A 142 18.51 4.10 -3.48
CA GLU A 142 19.60 3.82 -4.41
C GLU A 142 19.05 3.52 -5.81
N LEU A 143 19.76 3.98 -6.83
CA LEU A 143 19.41 3.68 -8.21
C LEU A 143 19.85 2.25 -8.59
N PRO A 144 19.16 1.60 -9.55
CA PRO A 144 19.65 0.36 -10.13
C PRO A 144 21.10 0.49 -10.64
N PRO A 145 21.92 -0.58 -10.58
CA PRO A 145 23.30 -0.53 -11.06
C PRO A 145 23.42 0.01 -12.49
N GLY A 146 24.35 0.94 -12.70
CA GLY A 146 24.59 1.59 -13.99
C GLY A 146 23.70 2.80 -14.29
N CYS A 147 22.72 3.10 -13.43
CA CYS A 147 21.91 4.33 -13.55
C CYS A 147 22.59 5.51 -12.85
N THR A 148 22.48 6.70 -13.43
CA THR A 148 23.00 7.96 -12.88
C THR A 148 22.03 9.11 -13.20
N GLY A 149 22.15 10.24 -12.49
CA GLY A 149 21.39 11.47 -12.79
C GLY A 149 20.50 11.98 -11.66
N ALA A 150 20.17 11.14 -10.67
CA ALA A 150 19.40 11.52 -9.48
C ALA A 150 19.91 10.77 -8.24
N HIS A 151 19.36 11.10 -7.07
CA HIS A 151 19.61 10.37 -5.81
C HIS A 151 21.08 10.35 -5.33
N THR A 152 21.87 11.38 -5.67
CA THR A 152 23.16 11.67 -5.04
C THR A 152 22.96 12.58 -3.82
N PRO A 153 23.96 12.71 -2.92
CA PRO A 153 23.89 13.72 -1.85
C PRO A 153 23.60 15.13 -2.38
N GLU A 154 24.21 15.53 -3.51
CA GLU A 154 24.00 16.83 -4.14
C GLU A 154 22.55 17.02 -4.61
N PHE A 155 21.95 15.97 -5.20
CA PHE A 155 20.54 15.97 -5.57
C PHE A 155 19.64 16.22 -4.36
N TYR A 156 19.88 15.53 -3.23
CA TYR A 156 19.10 15.73 -2.02
C TYR A 156 19.30 17.12 -1.41
N MET A 157 20.50 17.69 -1.49
CA MET A 157 20.76 19.06 -1.03
C MET A 157 20.08 20.11 -1.91
N ASP A 158 19.98 19.87 -3.22
CA ASP A 158 19.21 20.72 -4.12
C ASP A 158 17.71 20.71 -3.76
N ARG A 159 17.13 19.53 -3.47
CA ARG A 159 15.75 19.44 -2.97
C ARG A 159 15.55 20.19 -1.65
N LEU A 160 16.49 20.03 -0.70
CA LEU A 160 16.45 20.74 0.57
C LEU A 160 16.50 22.26 0.37
N LYS A 161 17.36 22.78 -0.51
CA LYS A 161 17.41 24.21 -0.82
C LYS A 161 16.09 24.70 -1.41
N GLN A 162 15.50 23.97 -2.35
CA GLN A 162 14.20 24.32 -2.92
C GLN A 162 13.09 24.37 -1.87
N ILE A 163 13.09 23.45 -0.91
CA ILE A 163 12.18 23.48 0.24
C ILE A 163 12.32 24.77 1.04
N LEU A 164 13.56 25.18 1.33
CA LEU A 164 13.86 26.41 2.07
C LEU A 164 13.46 27.66 1.27
N ASP A 165 13.80 27.69 -0.02
CA ASP A 165 13.49 28.81 -0.93
C ASP A 165 11.97 28.99 -1.13
N ALA A 166 11.22 27.89 -1.16
CA ALA A 166 9.75 27.89 -1.24
C ALA A 166 9.08 28.36 0.07
N ASN A 167 9.83 28.53 1.17
CA ASN A 167 9.33 28.94 2.48
C ASN A 167 8.19 28.05 3.00
N ILE A 168 8.23 26.75 2.70
CA ILE A 168 7.23 25.80 3.17
C ILE A 168 7.36 25.72 4.70
N PRO A 169 6.29 25.95 5.49
CA PRO A 169 6.39 25.88 6.94
C PRO A 169 6.62 24.43 7.37
N PHE A 170 7.69 24.15 8.10
CA PHE A 170 7.96 22.82 8.67
C PHE A 170 8.52 22.93 10.09
N HIS A 171 8.28 21.88 10.88
CA HIS A 171 8.81 21.71 12.23
C HIS A 171 10.08 20.84 12.25
N SER A 172 10.19 19.90 11.31
CA SER A 172 11.34 18.99 11.19
C SER A 172 11.49 18.50 9.76
N ILE A 173 12.67 17.97 9.43
CA ILE A 173 12.98 17.42 8.10
C ILE A 173 13.28 15.93 8.24
N CYS A 174 12.66 15.10 7.40
CA CYS A 174 12.94 13.67 7.33
C CYS A 174 13.62 13.29 6.01
N PHE A 175 14.67 12.50 6.10
CA PHE A 175 15.28 11.81 4.97
C PHE A 175 14.77 10.37 4.96
N LYS A 176 13.97 10.00 3.94
CA LYS A 176 13.17 8.77 3.97
C LYS A 176 13.58 7.78 2.89
N ASP A 177 14.29 6.71 3.26
CA ASP A 177 14.53 5.54 2.40
C ASP A 177 13.45 4.48 2.59
N ALA A 178 12.39 4.53 1.78
CA ALA A 178 11.29 3.56 1.87
C ALA A 178 11.67 2.14 1.37
N SER A 179 12.81 2.00 0.69
CA SER A 179 13.25 0.74 0.09
C SER A 179 14.34 0.03 0.89
N GLY A 180 15.04 0.75 1.77
CA GLY A 180 16.22 0.25 2.48
C GLY A 180 17.42 0.03 1.57
N THR A 181 17.51 0.74 0.45
CA THR A 181 18.54 0.49 -0.58
C THR A 181 19.71 1.47 -0.52
N SER A 182 19.54 2.63 0.11
CA SER A 182 20.51 3.72 0.11
C SER A 182 21.84 3.29 0.71
N ASN A 183 22.96 3.56 0.02
CA ASN A 183 24.27 3.26 0.58
C ASN A 183 24.48 4.02 1.92
N PRO A 184 24.95 3.38 3.01
CA PRO A 184 25.19 4.07 4.28
C PRO A 184 26.10 5.30 4.17
N ARG A 185 27.13 5.28 3.31
CA ARG A 185 28.00 6.45 3.09
C ARG A 185 27.24 7.63 2.50
N LYS A 186 26.32 7.37 1.57
CA LYS A 186 25.44 8.38 0.99
C LYS A 186 24.51 8.98 2.05
N VAL A 187 23.98 8.15 2.94
CA VAL A 187 23.17 8.62 4.07
C VAL A 187 23.99 9.57 4.95
N TYR A 188 25.19 9.15 5.37
CA TYR A 188 26.09 9.99 6.16
C TYR A 188 26.40 11.33 5.47
N GLU A 189 26.82 11.29 4.21
CA GLU A 189 27.17 12.48 3.43
C GLU A 189 25.98 13.44 3.27
N THR A 190 24.79 12.89 3.03
CA THR A 190 23.54 13.66 2.90
C THR A 190 23.17 14.35 4.20
N LEU A 191 23.13 13.63 5.32
CA LEU A 191 22.76 14.20 6.61
C LEU A 191 23.78 15.22 7.10
N LYS A 192 25.09 14.93 6.92
CA LYS A 192 26.17 15.86 7.26
C LYS A 192 26.12 17.14 6.43
N ALA A 193 25.76 17.04 5.16
CA ALA A 193 25.56 18.21 4.30
C ALA A 193 24.30 18.99 4.71
N ALA A 194 23.20 18.31 5.01
CA ALA A 194 21.96 18.94 5.45
C ALA A 194 22.17 19.75 6.74
N ARG A 195 22.90 19.17 7.71
CA ARG A 195 23.21 19.83 8.99
C ARG A 195 24.03 21.12 8.83
N LYS A 196 24.77 21.30 7.74
CA LYS A 196 25.48 22.56 7.42
C LYS A 196 24.57 23.63 6.80
N ILE A 197 23.43 23.24 6.26
CA ILE A 197 22.48 24.13 5.57
C ILE A 197 21.43 24.66 6.55
N VAL A 198 20.91 23.79 7.43
CA VAL A 198 19.86 24.13 8.39
C VAL A 198 20.45 24.61 9.72
N SER A 199 19.66 25.33 10.52
CA SER A 199 20.04 25.71 11.88
C SER A 199 20.32 24.50 12.78
N GLU A 200 21.13 24.70 13.82
CA GLU A 200 21.46 23.65 14.80
C GLU A 200 20.21 23.07 15.47
N ASP A 201 19.22 23.91 15.76
CA ASP A 201 17.96 23.51 16.40
C ASP A 201 17.03 22.70 15.47
N THR A 202 17.32 22.64 14.17
CA THR A 202 16.46 21.90 13.23
C THR A 202 16.54 20.40 13.51
N ILE A 203 15.39 19.78 13.77
CA ILE A 203 15.29 18.35 13.94
C ILE A 203 15.46 17.67 12.58
N LEU A 204 16.51 16.87 12.44
CA LEU A 204 16.72 16.00 11.29
C LEU A 204 16.35 14.57 11.65
N TRP A 205 15.48 13.96 10.87
CA TRP A 205 15.00 12.60 11.08
C TRP A 205 15.46 11.70 9.94
N PHE A 206 15.79 10.45 10.23
CA PHE A 206 16.07 9.45 9.20
C PHE A 206 15.13 8.26 9.33
N HIS A 207 14.62 7.81 8.20
CA HIS A 207 13.75 6.64 8.10
C HIS A 207 14.34 5.69 7.09
N THR A 208 14.44 4.40 7.44
CA THR A 208 14.84 3.35 6.51
C THR A 208 14.13 2.03 6.80
N HIS A 209 14.12 1.15 5.80
CA HIS A 209 13.74 -0.25 5.96
C HIS A 209 14.99 -1.14 5.95
N ASP A 210 14.91 -2.31 6.56
CA ASP A 210 15.99 -3.28 6.64
C ASP A 210 15.92 -4.33 5.51
N THR A 211 15.20 -4.02 4.42
CA THR A 211 14.90 -4.99 3.34
C THR A 211 16.18 -5.50 2.69
N ALA A 212 17.19 -4.65 2.52
CA ALA A 212 18.49 -5.03 2.00
C ALA A 212 19.47 -5.55 3.08
N GLY A 213 19.06 -5.55 4.36
CA GLY A 213 19.93 -5.90 5.50
C GLY A 213 20.96 -4.82 5.83
N LEU A 214 20.66 -3.56 5.52
CA LEU A 214 21.56 -2.42 5.70
C LEU A 214 21.06 -1.42 6.76
N GLY A 215 19.87 -1.64 7.34
CA GLY A 215 19.13 -0.64 8.08
C GLY A 215 19.84 -0.14 9.35
N ILE A 216 20.46 -1.05 10.12
CA ILE A 216 21.28 -0.65 11.27
C ILE A 216 22.45 0.25 10.85
N SER A 217 23.18 -0.14 9.80
CA SER A 217 24.32 0.63 9.29
C SER A 217 23.89 1.99 8.71
N GLN A 218 22.74 2.06 8.06
CA GLN A 218 22.16 3.31 7.57
C GLN A 218 21.73 4.23 8.72
N ASN A 219 21.09 3.68 9.76
CA ASN A 219 20.73 4.44 10.96
C ASN A 219 21.98 4.98 11.69
N MET A 220 23.03 4.17 11.85
CA MET A 220 24.30 4.63 12.41
C MET A 220 24.90 5.77 11.57
N ALA A 221 24.94 5.59 10.24
CA ALA A 221 25.42 6.63 9.33
C ALA A 221 24.60 7.92 9.41
N ALA A 222 23.29 7.84 9.58
CA ALA A 222 22.43 9.02 9.73
C ALA A 222 22.72 9.76 11.04
N VAL A 223 22.82 9.04 12.16
CA VAL A 223 23.12 9.61 13.48
C VAL A 223 24.50 10.26 13.50
N GLU A 224 25.52 9.58 12.97
CA GLU A 224 26.87 10.14 12.81
C GLU A 224 26.91 11.34 11.85
N GLY A 225 25.97 11.39 10.90
CA GLY A 225 25.76 12.53 10.01
C GLY A 225 25.03 13.71 10.65
N GLY A 226 24.54 13.57 11.89
CA GLY A 226 23.85 14.63 12.63
C GLY A 226 22.32 14.53 12.61
N ALA A 227 21.75 13.35 12.33
CA ALA A 227 20.34 13.08 12.56
C ALA A 227 20.02 13.09 14.06
N THR A 228 18.92 13.76 14.42
CA THR A 228 18.37 13.85 15.77
C THR A 228 17.52 12.63 16.11
N GLY A 229 16.84 12.04 15.13
CA GLY A 229 15.94 10.91 15.34
C GLY A 229 16.01 9.88 14.22
N ILE A 230 15.73 8.63 14.58
CA ILE A 230 15.63 7.49 13.65
C ILE A 230 14.32 6.73 13.87
N ASP A 231 13.87 6.03 12.83
CA ASP A 231 12.73 5.13 12.88
C ASP A 231 13.17 3.69 13.14
N LEU A 232 12.48 3.03 14.09
CA LEU A 232 12.75 1.68 14.54
C LEU A 232 11.42 0.96 14.79
N ALA A 233 11.44 -0.37 14.79
CA ALA A 233 10.28 -1.20 15.10
C ALA A 233 10.63 -2.30 16.11
N LYS A 234 9.62 -2.92 16.71
CA LYS A 234 9.75 -4.10 17.56
C LYS A 234 9.47 -5.38 16.76
N SER A 235 10.19 -6.46 17.11
CA SER A 235 9.84 -7.81 16.68
C SER A 235 8.39 -8.13 17.08
N PRO A 236 7.59 -8.85 16.27
CA PRO A 236 7.95 -9.54 15.02
C PRO A 236 7.79 -8.70 13.73
N VAL A 237 7.57 -7.38 13.83
CA VAL A 237 7.45 -6.47 12.66
C VAL A 237 8.68 -5.56 12.53
N SER A 238 9.85 -6.07 12.91
CA SER A 238 11.16 -5.44 12.68
C SER A 238 12.04 -6.35 11.81
N GLY A 239 13.06 -5.77 11.19
CA GLY A 239 13.94 -6.47 10.25
C GLY A 239 13.22 -6.86 8.94
N GLY A 240 13.99 -7.43 8.01
CA GLY A 240 13.46 -7.80 6.69
C GLY A 240 12.76 -6.61 6.04
N THR A 241 11.48 -6.75 5.67
CA THR A 241 10.74 -5.66 5.01
C THR A 241 10.38 -4.46 5.90
N CYS A 242 10.70 -4.50 7.19
CA CYS A 242 10.34 -3.47 8.16
C CYS A 242 11.55 -2.62 8.57
N GLN A 243 11.37 -1.72 9.55
CA GLN A 243 12.45 -0.93 10.12
C GLN A 243 13.38 -1.81 10.98
N PRO A 244 14.62 -1.37 11.24
CA PRO A 244 15.51 -2.05 12.17
C PRO A 244 14.92 -2.17 13.57
N ASP A 245 15.33 -3.23 14.27
CA ASP A 245 14.83 -3.54 15.60
C ASP A 245 15.37 -2.57 16.68
N ILE A 246 14.52 -2.17 17.64
CA ILE A 246 14.89 -1.23 18.72
C ILE A 246 16.05 -1.78 19.56
N LEU A 247 15.95 -3.02 20.07
CA LEU A 247 16.99 -3.60 20.93
C LEU A 247 18.30 -3.82 20.16
N SER A 248 18.19 -4.20 18.89
CA SER A 248 19.35 -4.35 18.00
C SER A 248 20.06 -3.02 17.77
N MET A 249 19.31 -1.93 17.59
CA MET A 249 19.87 -0.59 17.45
C MET A 249 20.52 -0.10 18.77
N MET A 250 19.89 -0.34 19.93
CA MET A 250 20.50 -0.07 21.24
C MET A 250 21.84 -0.80 21.39
N HIS A 251 21.92 -2.04 20.90
CA HIS A 251 23.18 -2.79 20.90
C HIS A 251 24.22 -2.18 19.97
N ALA A 252 23.84 -1.77 18.77
CA ALA A 252 24.74 -1.15 17.79
C ALA A 252 25.34 0.18 18.28
N MET A 253 24.62 0.92 19.12
CA MET A 253 25.10 2.19 19.70
C MET A 253 26.06 2.02 20.88
N LYS A 254 26.26 0.82 21.41
CA LYS A 254 27.13 0.58 22.57
C LYS A 254 28.57 1.03 22.29
N GLY A 255 29.12 1.84 23.19
CA GLY A 255 30.48 2.37 23.06
C GLY A 255 30.59 3.57 22.13
N THR A 256 29.47 4.10 21.63
CA THR A 256 29.38 5.39 20.93
C THR A 256 28.89 6.48 21.87
N ASP A 257 28.91 7.74 21.41
CA ASP A 257 28.35 8.88 22.14
C ASP A 257 26.83 9.02 21.96
N TYR A 258 26.20 8.09 21.24
CA TYR A 258 24.78 8.12 20.91
C TYR A 258 23.98 7.11 21.74
N THR A 259 22.73 7.45 22.04
CA THR A 259 21.80 6.64 22.83
C THR A 259 20.36 6.89 22.36
N LEU A 260 19.47 5.94 22.63
CA LEU A 260 18.02 6.11 22.42
C LEU A 260 17.30 6.59 23.69
N ASP A 261 18.00 6.67 24.83
CA ASP A 261 17.47 7.03 26.15
C ASP A 261 16.29 6.15 26.60
N LEU A 262 16.37 4.85 26.30
CA LEU A 262 15.38 3.84 26.64
C LEU A 262 15.97 2.77 27.57
N ASP A 263 15.13 2.23 28.44
CA ASP A 263 15.44 1.10 29.32
C ASP A 263 15.21 -0.22 28.56
N TYR A 264 16.25 -1.04 28.39
CA TYR A 264 16.14 -2.25 27.58
C TYR A 264 15.21 -3.30 28.20
N GLU A 265 15.06 -3.36 29.53
CA GLU A 265 14.17 -4.32 30.20
C GLU A 265 12.71 -3.97 29.97
N LYS A 266 12.41 -2.67 29.99
CA LYS A 266 11.07 -2.19 29.62
C LYS A 266 10.77 -2.38 28.15
N ILE A 267 11.77 -2.17 27.28
CA ILE A 267 11.61 -2.44 25.84
C ILE A 267 11.39 -3.93 25.56
N ILE A 268 12.03 -4.83 26.30
CA ILE A 268 11.72 -6.27 26.24
C ILE A 268 10.24 -6.49 26.61
N THR A 269 9.78 -5.93 27.72
CA THR A 269 8.37 -6.04 28.14
C THR A 269 7.39 -5.54 27.08
N ALA A 270 7.69 -4.39 26.46
CA ALA A 270 6.88 -3.84 25.37
C ALA A 270 6.94 -4.70 24.10
N SER A 271 8.07 -5.37 23.85
CA SER A 271 8.24 -6.28 22.71
C SER A 271 7.48 -7.58 22.93
N ASP A 272 7.50 -8.15 24.14
CA ASP A 272 6.73 -9.34 24.50
C ASP A 272 5.22 -9.09 24.36
N ALA A 273 4.73 -7.93 24.83
CA ALA A 273 3.34 -7.53 24.65
C ALA A 273 2.96 -7.38 23.17
N PHE A 274 3.88 -6.87 22.36
CA PHE A 274 3.67 -6.71 20.92
C PHE A 274 3.71 -8.06 20.18
N GLU A 275 4.61 -8.97 20.55
CA GLU A 275 4.65 -10.33 20.00
C GLU A 275 3.37 -11.09 20.32
N GLU A 276 2.89 -11.01 21.56
CA GLU A 276 1.61 -11.59 21.99
C GLU A 276 0.43 -11.03 21.17
N ALA A 277 0.39 -9.73 20.93
CA ALA A 277 -0.65 -9.10 20.09
C ALA A 277 -0.65 -9.64 18.65
N MET A 278 0.52 -9.96 18.11
CA MET A 278 0.68 -10.38 16.71
C MET A 278 0.65 -11.91 16.52
N LYS A 279 0.57 -12.71 17.60
CA LYS A 279 0.75 -14.17 17.56
C LYS A 279 -0.21 -14.90 16.61
N ASP A 280 -1.42 -14.37 16.44
CA ASP A 280 -2.47 -15.01 15.62
C ASP A 280 -2.44 -14.57 14.15
N TYR A 281 -1.57 -13.62 13.79
CA TYR A 281 -1.49 -13.09 12.42
C TYR A 281 -0.63 -13.98 11.51
N PHE A 282 -1.05 -14.13 10.25
CA PHE A 282 -0.23 -14.81 9.24
C PHE A 282 0.95 -13.92 8.83
N PHE A 283 2.17 -14.45 8.96
CA PHE A 283 3.38 -13.78 8.51
C PHE A 283 3.86 -14.31 7.15
N PRO A 284 3.90 -13.47 6.10
CA PRO A 284 4.54 -13.84 4.85
C PRO A 284 6.04 -14.14 5.10
N PRO A 285 6.58 -15.27 4.63
CA PRO A 285 7.99 -15.61 4.85
C PRO A 285 8.95 -14.51 4.40
N GLU A 286 8.69 -13.89 3.25
CA GLU A 286 9.47 -12.78 2.70
C GLU A 286 9.52 -11.53 3.58
N ALA A 287 8.51 -11.32 4.43
CA ALA A 287 8.47 -10.16 5.31
C ALA A 287 9.61 -10.20 6.35
N LYS A 288 10.02 -11.41 6.75
CA LYS A 288 11.06 -11.68 7.77
C LYS A 288 12.45 -11.92 7.20
N MET A 289 12.62 -11.83 5.88
CA MET A 289 13.88 -12.15 5.21
C MET A 289 14.55 -10.92 4.63
N VAL A 290 15.88 -10.90 4.68
CA VAL A 290 16.70 -9.96 3.91
C VAL A 290 16.61 -10.34 2.42
N SER A 291 16.32 -9.34 1.59
CA SER A 291 16.27 -9.44 0.14
C SER A 291 17.36 -8.55 -0.48
N PRO A 292 18.61 -9.04 -0.62
CA PRO A 292 19.71 -8.23 -1.16
C PRO A 292 19.46 -7.80 -2.62
N LYS A 293 18.61 -8.54 -3.34
CA LYS A 293 18.23 -8.26 -4.73
C LYS A 293 17.46 -6.94 -4.87
N VAL A 294 16.88 -6.42 -3.80
CA VAL A 294 16.18 -5.12 -3.80
C VAL A 294 17.12 -3.95 -4.15
N THR A 295 18.42 -4.12 -3.96
CA THR A 295 19.43 -3.13 -4.40
C THR A 295 19.57 -3.05 -5.92
N LEU A 296 19.08 -4.06 -6.66
CA LEU A 296 19.09 -4.08 -8.12
C LEU A 296 17.85 -3.40 -8.71
N SER A 297 16.77 -3.35 -7.93
CA SER A 297 15.49 -2.76 -8.29
C SER A 297 14.78 -2.34 -7.01
N PRO A 298 14.72 -1.04 -6.70
CA PRO A 298 14.34 -0.55 -5.38
C PRO A 298 12.86 -0.79 -5.13
N MET A 299 12.50 -1.94 -4.55
CA MET A 299 11.14 -2.26 -4.17
C MET A 299 10.95 -2.07 -2.66
N PRO A 300 10.08 -1.16 -2.21
CA PRO A 300 9.73 -1.02 -0.80
C PRO A 300 9.25 -2.31 -0.17
N GLY A 301 9.56 -2.50 1.11
CA GLY A 301 9.21 -3.72 1.86
C GLY A 301 7.71 -4.05 1.77
N GLY A 302 6.83 -3.10 2.08
CA GLY A 302 5.38 -3.30 1.99
C GLY A 302 4.84 -3.47 0.57
N ALA A 303 5.55 -3.00 -0.45
CA ALA A 303 5.20 -3.28 -1.84
C ALA A 303 5.61 -4.71 -2.22
N LEU A 304 6.78 -5.17 -1.73
CA LEU A 304 7.27 -6.53 -1.93
C LEU A 304 6.26 -7.55 -1.41
N THR A 305 5.89 -7.47 -0.12
CA THR A 305 4.95 -8.41 0.51
C THR A 305 3.57 -8.38 -0.15
N ALA A 306 3.02 -7.19 -0.40
CA ALA A 306 1.72 -7.07 -1.05
C ALA A 306 1.70 -7.70 -2.45
N ASN A 307 2.74 -7.44 -3.24
CA ASN A 307 2.83 -7.94 -4.61
C ASN A 307 3.08 -9.45 -4.66
N THR A 308 3.95 -10.00 -3.81
CA THR A 308 4.19 -11.45 -3.75
C THR A 308 2.96 -12.20 -3.25
N MET A 309 2.22 -11.66 -2.28
CA MET A 309 0.95 -12.25 -1.82
C MET A 309 -0.08 -12.28 -2.95
N MET A 310 -0.27 -11.16 -3.65
CA MET A 310 -1.19 -11.13 -4.79
C MET A 310 -0.76 -12.11 -5.89
N MET A 311 0.53 -12.16 -6.24
CA MET A 311 1.02 -13.12 -7.24
C MET A 311 0.84 -14.58 -6.81
N ARG A 312 0.76 -14.88 -5.51
CA ARG A 312 0.34 -16.22 -5.03
C ARG A 312 -1.13 -16.45 -5.27
N ASP A 313 -1.97 -15.50 -4.88
CA ASP A 313 -3.42 -15.57 -5.02
C ASP A 313 -3.82 -15.77 -6.51
N THR A 314 -3.06 -15.19 -7.45
CA THR A 314 -3.29 -15.35 -8.89
C THR A 314 -2.44 -16.43 -9.57
N GLY A 315 -1.64 -17.22 -8.84
CA GLY A 315 -0.78 -18.26 -9.44
C GLY A 315 0.40 -17.77 -10.30
N THR A 316 0.74 -16.47 -10.27
CA THR A 316 1.78 -15.86 -11.11
C THR A 316 3.13 -15.65 -10.42
N LEU A 317 3.30 -16.10 -9.16
CA LEU A 317 4.53 -15.88 -8.38
C LEU A 317 5.82 -16.32 -9.09
N HIS A 318 5.75 -17.35 -9.93
CA HIS A 318 6.87 -17.84 -10.73
C HIS A 318 7.47 -16.78 -11.70
N LEU A 319 6.70 -15.74 -12.06
CA LEU A 319 7.14 -14.62 -12.89
C LEU A 319 7.93 -13.56 -12.11
N TYR A 320 7.86 -13.55 -10.78
CA TYR A 320 8.44 -12.49 -9.94
C TYR A 320 9.90 -12.16 -10.27
N PRO A 321 10.82 -13.13 -10.48
CA PRO A 321 12.21 -12.83 -10.85
C PRO A 321 12.34 -12.03 -12.16
N ALA A 322 11.49 -12.31 -13.15
CA ALA A 322 11.49 -11.57 -14.41
C ALA A 322 10.94 -10.15 -14.22
N VAL A 323 9.89 -9.98 -13.42
CA VAL A 323 9.30 -8.68 -13.11
C VAL A 323 10.28 -7.77 -12.38
N ILE A 324 11.00 -8.28 -11.38
CA ILE A 324 12.02 -7.51 -10.66
C ILE A 324 13.16 -7.05 -11.58
N LYS A 325 13.60 -7.93 -12.48
CA LYS A 325 14.63 -7.58 -13.48
C LYS A 325 14.15 -6.49 -14.43
N GLU A 326 12.90 -6.59 -14.88
CA GLU A 326 12.30 -5.61 -15.80
C GLU A 326 12.08 -4.25 -15.13
N MET A 327 11.75 -4.26 -13.83
CA MET A 327 11.52 -3.03 -13.06
C MET A 327 12.74 -2.10 -13.05
N SER A 328 13.98 -2.61 -13.17
CA SER A 328 15.18 -1.76 -13.32
C SER A 328 15.13 -0.87 -14.57
N GLU A 329 14.65 -1.40 -15.71
CA GLU A 329 14.47 -0.62 -16.94
C GLU A 329 13.34 0.40 -16.77
N VAL A 330 12.22 -0.03 -16.17
CA VAL A 330 11.07 0.85 -15.93
C VAL A 330 11.44 2.04 -15.04
N VAL A 331 12.23 1.83 -13.97
CA VAL A 331 12.75 2.91 -13.13
C VAL A 331 13.66 3.86 -13.91
N ALA A 332 14.57 3.30 -14.72
CA ALA A 332 15.53 4.08 -15.50
C ALA A 332 14.86 4.97 -16.55
N ARG A 333 13.85 4.43 -17.23
CA ARG A 333 13.13 5.15 -18.29
C ARG A 333 12.01 6.04 -17.75
N GLY A 334 11.62 5.86 -16.49
CA GLY A 334 10.55 6.61 -15.82
C GLY A 334 10.98 7.93 -15.15
N GLY A 335 12.25 8.33 -15.27
CA GLY A 335 12.74 9.60 -14.71
C GLY A 335 13.14 9.54 -13.23
N PHE A 336 13.40 8.33 -12.70
CA PHE A 336 13.93 8.09 -11.37
C PHE A 336 13.09 8.61 -10.19
N GLY A 337 11.75 8.66 -10.30
CA GLY A 337 10.91 8.89 -9.12
C GLY A 337 11.24 7.89 -8.00
N THR A 338 11.25 8.34 -6.75
CA THR A 338 11.56 7.50 -5.59
C THR A 338 10.55 6.36 -5.55
N SER A 339 11.04 5.13 -5.43
CA SER A 339 10.17 3.96 -5.32
C SER A 339 9.55 3.93 -3.92
N VAL A 340 8.39 4.59 -3.80
CA VAL A 340 7.51 4.65 -2.64
C VAL A 340 6.08 4.82 -3.19
N THR A 341 5.05 4.54 -2.40
CA THR A 341 3.66 4.68 -2.88
C THR A 341 3.37 6.11 -3.34
N PRO A 342 2.76 6.33 -4.52
CA PRO A 342 2.23 5.30 -5.44
C PRO A 342 3.23 4.81 -6.52
N VAL A 343 4.35 5.51 -6.71
CA VAL A 343 5.36 5.25 -7.75
C VAL A 343 5.90 3.81 -7.75
N SER A 344 6.13 3.22 -6.57
CA SER A 344 6.59 1.82 -6.47
C SER A 344 5.61 0.82 -7.10
N GLN A 345 4.30 1.09 -7.03
CA GLN A 345 3.28 0.29 -7.69
C GLN A 345 3.28 0.54 -9.19
N PHE A 346 3.47 1.78 -9.64
CA PHE A 346 3.53 2.10 -11.07
C PHE A 346 4.68 1.36 -11.74
N TYR A 347 5.85 1.34 -11.10
CA TYR A 347 7.01 0.61 -11.59
C TYR A 347 6.77 -0.90 -11.64
N PHE A 348 6.23 -1.48 -10.56
CA PHE A 348 5.98 -2.91 -10.52
C PHE A 348 4.92 -3.36 -11.54
N GLN A 349 3.83 -2.61 -11.66
CA GLN A 349 2.75 -2.92 -12.59
C GLN A 349 3.18 -2.77 -14.05
N GLN A 350 3.92 -1.70 -14.39
CA GLN A 350 4.47 -1.56 -15.73
C GLN A 350 5.47 -2.69 -16.04
N ALA A 351 6.32 -3.06 -15.08
CA ALA A 351 7.24 -4.19 -15.25
C ALA A 351 6.49 -5.52 -15.44
N TYR A 352 5.40 -5.72 -14.70
CA TYR A 352 4.54 -6.90 -14.83
C TYR A 352 3.88 -6.98 -16.20
N LEU A 353 3.35 -5.86 -16.71
CA LEU A 353 2.82 -5.78 -18.08
C LEU A 353 3.90 -6.04 -19.13
N ASN A 354 5.10 -5.50 -18.96
CA ASN A 354 6.21 -5.75 -19.88
C ASN A 354 6.59 -7.24 -19.94
N VAL A 355 6.54 -7.95 -18.80
CA VAL A 355 6.84 -9.40 -18.73
C VAL A 355 5.71 -10.25 -19.31
N THR A 356 4.45 -9.88 -19.04
CA THR A 356 3.29 -10.72 -19.40
C THR A 356 2.74 -10.43 -20.80
N GLN A 357 2.81 -9.18 -21.26
CA GLN A 357 2.21 -8.72 -22.52
C GLN A 357 3.26 -8.27 -23.55
N GLY A 358 4.54 -8.19 -23.14
CA GLY A 358 5.65 -7.72 -23.95
C GLY A 358 6.01 -6.26 -23.68
N LYS A 359 7.31 -5.97 -23.75
CA LYS A 359 7.88 -4.66 -23.38
C LYS A 359 7.18 -3.50 -24.07
N TRP A 360 6.67 -2.57 -23.28
CA TRP A 360 6.11 -1.29 -23.71
C TRP A 360 4.95 -1.38 -24.71
N LYS A 361 4.37 -2.58 -24.93
CA LYS A 361 3.18 -2.75 -25.78
C LYS A 361 1.96 -2.10 -25.16
N LYS A 362 1.82 -2.19 -23.84
CA LYS A 362 0.76 -1.58 -23.06
C LYS A 362 1.37 -0.72 -21.96
N ILE A 363 1.01 0.57 -21.96
CA ILE A 363 1.35 1.47 -20.88
C ILE A 363 0.36 1.27 -19.73
N ASN A 364 0.88 1.13 -18.51
CA ASN A 364 0.08 1.26 -17.31
C ASN A 364 -0.38 2.72 -17.20
N PRO A 365 -1.70 3.01 -17.07
CA PRO A 365 -2.19 4.39 -17.07
C PRO A 365 -1.57 5.27 -15.98
N SER A 366 -1.31 4.72 -14.79
CA SER A 366 -0.75 5.49 -13.69
C SER A 366 0.74 5.79 -13.90
N TYR A 367 1.51 4.82 -14.41
CA TYR A 367 2.88 5.06 -14.86
C TYR A 367 2.93 6.08 -16.01
N GLY A 368 2.04 5.96 -16.99
CA GLY A 368 1.91 6.90 -18.12
C GLY A 368 1.59 8.32 -17.66
N ASN A 369 0.58 8.48 -16.79
CA ASN A 369 0.24 9.78 -16.20
C ASN A 369 1.42 10.38 -15.39
N MET A 370 2.21 9.56 -14.71
CA MET A 370 3.41 10.01 -14.00
C MET A 370 4.47 10.57 -14.97
N VAL A 371 4.85 9.83 -16.00
CA VAL A 371 5.87 10.29 -16.97
C VAL A 371 5.38 11.46 -17.83
N LEU A 372 4.07 11.63 -17.98
CA LEU A 372 3.45 12.77 -18.64
C LEU A 372 3.30 14.00 -17.74
N GLY A 373 3.60 13.91 -16.43
CA GLY A 373 3.61 15.04 -15.51
C GLY A 373 2.32 15.27 -14.70
N TYR A 374 1.30 14.42 -14.83
CA TYR A 374 0.03 14.56 -14.10
C TYR A 374 0.12 14.21 -12.61
N PHE A 375 1.26 13.67 -12.14
CA PHE A 375 1.56 13.47 -10.72
C PHE A 375 2.60 14.46 -10.18
N GLY A 376 3.10 15.37 -11.01
CA GLY A 376 4.26 16.21 -10.72
C GLY A 376 5.44 15.90 -11.65
N ARG A 377 6.54 16.62 -11.45
CA ARG A 377 7.77 16.47 -12.25
C ARG A 377 8.62 15.35 -11.69
N THR A 378 9.04 14.44 -12.56
CA THR A 378 10.03 13.42 -12.23
C THR A 378 11.40 14.07 -11.92
N PRO A 379 12.25 13.44 -11.07
CA PRO A 379 13.59 13.95 -10.74
C PRO A 379 14.45 14.35 -11.94
N VAL A 380 14.37 13.56 -13.01
CA VAL A 380 14.94 13.89 -14.32
C VAL A 380 13.88 13.66 -15.40
N PRO A 381 14.01 14.25 -16.60
CA PRO A 381 13.11 13.95 -17.71
C PRO A 381 13.05 12.44 -17.98
N ALA A 382 11.83 11.91 -18.10
CA ALA A 382 11.61 10.53 -18.52
C ALA A 382 12.07 10.32 -19.97
N ASP A 383 12.25 9.05 -20.35
CA ASP A 383 12.71 8.68 -21.69
C ASP A 383 11.73 9.19 -22.78
N PRO A 384 12.20 9.90 -23.82
CA PRO A 384 11.33 10.48 -24.85
C PRO A 384 10.45 9.46 -25.60
N GLU A 385 10.94 8.22 -25.81
CA GLU A 385 10.15 7.17 -26.44
C GLU A 385 9.00 6.74 -25.52
N ILE A 386 9.25 6.64 -24.22
CA ILE A 386 8.23 6.28 -23.23
C ILE A 386 7.19 7.40 -23.09
N ILE A 387 7.61 8.67 -23.12
CA ILE A 387 6.70 9.82 -23.15
C ILE A 387 5.79 9.74 -24.38
N LYS A 388 6.36 9.45 -25.56
CA LYS A 388 5.59 9.30 -26.80
C LYS A 388 4.56 8.16 -26.69
N ILE A 389 4.98 6.97 -26.26
CA ILE A 389 4.09 5.81 -26.08
C ILE A 389 2.97 6.13 -25.09
N ALA A 390 3.30 6.74 -23.94
CA ALA A 390 2.31 7.12 -22.93
C ALA A 390 1.32 8.15 -23.47
N SER A 391 1.80 9.16 -24.20
CA SER A 391 0.95 10.20 -24.79
C SER A 391 -0.02 9.64 -25.83
N GLU A 392 0.48 8.79 -26.74
CA GLU A 392 -0.31 8.16 -27.80
C GLU A 392 -1.36 7.19 -27.24
N GLN A 393 -0.97 6.29 -26.32
CA GLN A 393 -1.89 5.29 -25.78
C GLN A 393 -2.92 5.86 -24.81
N LEU A 394 -2.60 6.95 -24.08
CA LEU A 394 -3.54 7.58 -23.15
C LEU A 394 -4.33 8.74 -23.77
N GLY A 395 -3.97 9.18 -24.98
CA GLY A 395 -4.58 10.35 -25.63
C GLY A 395 -4.36 11.64 -24.84
N LYS A 396 -3.23 11.75 -24.13
CA LYS A 396 -2.93 12.87 -23.23
C LYS A 396 -1.63 13.57 -23.64
N PRO A 397 -1.60 14.92 -23.67
CA PRO A 397 -0.36 15.65 -23.88
C PRO A 397 0.52 15.60 -22.63
N VAL A 398 1.80 15.94 -22.81
CA VAL A 398 2.69 16.25 -21.68
C VAL A 398 2.15 17.46 -20.92
N PHE A 399 2.12 17.34 -19.60
CA PHE A 399 1.59 18.33 -18.67
C PHE A 399 2.71 18.88 -17.78
N THR A 400 2.80 20.20 -17.65
CA THR A 400 3.90 20.88 -16.94
C THR A 400 3.46 21.84 -15.83
N ALA A 401 2.15 22.09 -15.73
CA ALA A 401 1.53 22.92 -14.70
C ALA A 401 1.40 22.15 -13.36
N ASP A 402 0.72 22.75 -12.37
CA ASP A 402 0.47 22.10 -11.07
C ASP A 402 -0.64 21.05 -11.23
N PRO A 403 -0.40 19.77 -10.86
CA PRO A 403 -1.42 18.73 -10.87
C PRO A 403 -2.70 19.07 -10.09
N LEU A 404 -2.63 19.95 -9.08
CA LEU A 404 -3.78 20.36 -8.30
C LEU A 404 -4.75 21.27 -9.08
N ASP A 405 -4.27 21.95 -10.11
CA ASP A 405 -5.06 22.97 -10.84
C ASP A 405 -6.07 22.35 -11.82
N ILE A 406 -5.99 21.05 -12.07
CA ILE A 406 -6.89 20.31 -12.97
C ILE A 406 -7.93 19.46 -12.20
N LEU A 407 -7.95 19.55 -10.87
CA LEU A 407 -8.84 18.76 -10.03
C LEU A 407 -10.08 19.58 -9.64
N GLU A 408 -11.25 19.01 -9.90
CA GLU A 408 -12.51 19.55 -9.41
C GLU A 408 -12.63 19.41 -7.88
N PRO A 409 -13.29 20.34 -7.18
CA PRO A 409 -13.50 20.27 -5.74
C PRO A 409 -14.10 18.93 -5.27
N GLY A 410 -13.51 18.34 -4.23
CA GLY A 410 -13.88 17.01 -3.76
C GLY A 410 -15.05 17.01 -2.78
N ILE A 411 -15.20 18.06 -1.97
CA ILE A 411 -16.26 18.16 -0.96
C ILE A 411 -17.67 18.13 -1.60
N PRO A 412 -17.97 18.89 -2.67
CA PRO A 412 -19.29 18.84 -3.30
C PRO A 412 -19.60 17.45 -3.90
N LYS A 413 -18.60 16.80 -4.51
CA LYS A 413 -18.74 15.45 -5.08
C LYS A 413 -19.06 14.43 -4.00
N ALA A 414 -18.31 14.44 -2.89
CA ALA A 414 -18.52 13.54 -1.77
C ALA A 414 -19.87 13.80 -1.07
N THR A 415 -20.25 15.07 -0.90
CA THR A 415 -21.55 15.47 -0.31
C THR A 415 -22.71 14.88 -1.11
N LYS A 416 -22.69 15.02 -2.43
CA LYS A 416 -23.72 14.45 -3.31
C LYS A 416 -23.84 12.94 -3.16
N ILE A 417 -22.73 12.21 -3.09
CA ILE A 417 -22.74 10.74 -2.89
C ILE A 417 -23.39 10.39 -1.54
N LEU A 418 -23.10 11.14 -0.48
CA LEU A 418 -23.70 10.91 0.84
C LEU A 418 -25.21 11.17 0.82
N GLU A 419 -25.64 12.28 0.22
CA GLU A 419 -27.06 12.64 0.08
C GLU A 419 -27.84 11.59 -0.73
N GLU A 420 -27.30 11.16 -1.88
CA GLU A 420 -27.92 10.13 -2.74
C GLU A 420 -28.08 8.78 -2.03
N ASN A 421 -27.22 8.49 -1.05
CA ASN A 421 -27.26 7.25 -0.26
C ASN A 421 -27.94 7.42 1.11
N ASN A 422 -28.54 8.59 1.39
CA ASN A 422 -29.15 8.91 2.69
C ASN A 422 -28.19 8.76 3.89
N LEU A 423 -26.91 9.08 3.67
CA LEU A 423 -25.86 9.06 4.69
C LEU A 423 -25.65 10.46 5.29
N PRO A 424 -25.26 10.57 6.57
CA PRO A 424 -24.98 11.86 7.18
C PRO A 424 -23.87 12.62 6.46
N VAL A 425 -24.12 13.88 6.13
CA VAL A 425 -23.11 14.79 5.57
C VAL A 425 -22.34 15.43 6.72
N ASN A 426 -21.12 14.97 6.94
CA ASN A 426 -20.18 15.51 7.90
C ASN A 426 -18.73 15.36 7.39
N ASP A 427 -17.80 16.07 8.00
CA ASP A 427 -16.39 16.11 7.58
C ASP A 427 -15.75 14.71 7.50
N GLU A 428 -16.05 13.80 8.44
CA GLU A 428 -15.50 12.43 8.43
C GLU A 428 -16.01 11.64 7.24
N ASN A 429 -17.32 11.62 7.03
CA ASN A 429 -17.94 10.90 5.91
C ASN A 429 -17.52 11.48 4.56
N ILE A 430 -17.43 12.80 4.45
CA ILE A 430 -16.91 13.48 3.25
C ILE A 430 -15.48 13.01 2.97
N PHE A 431 -14.63 13.01 4.00
CA PHE A 431 -13.24 12.60 3.85
C PHE A 431 -13.10 11.11 3.52
N ILE A 432 -13.91 10.24 4.12
CA ILE A 432 -13.97 8.81 3.81
C ILE A 432 -14.33 8.63 2.33
N ILE A 433 -15.40 9.24 1.85
CA ILE A 433 -15.78 9.13 0.43
C ILE A 433 -14.67 9.64 -0.49
N ALA A 434 -14.06 10.79 -0.17
CA ALA A 434 -13.02 11.38 -1.00
C ALA A 434 -11.72 10.57 -1.05
N SER A 435 -11.35 9.87 0.03
CA SER A 435 -10.05 9.18 0.14
C SER A 435 -10.12 7.65 -0.04
N CYS A 436 -11.31 7.08 0.13
CA CYS A 436 -11.58 5.64 0.06
C CYS A 436 -12.55 5.26 -1.08
N GLU A 437 -13.14 6.24 -1.77
CA GLU A 437 -14.02 6.07 -2.93
C GLU A 437 -15.13 5.02 -2.65
N GLN A 438 -15.36 4.08 -3.57
CA GLN A 438 -16.42 3.07 -3.45
C GLN A 438 -16.28 2.22 -2.18
N LYS A 439 -15.06 1.84 -1.80
CA LYS A 439 -14.82 1.06 -0.57
C LYS A 439 -15.17 1.86 0.70
N GLY A 440 -15.00 3.19 0.66
CA GLY A 440 -15.45 4.08 1.73
C GLY A 440 -16.97 4.13 1.83
N LEU A 441 -17.67 4.20 0.69
CA LEU A 441 -19.13 4.14 0.65
C LEU A 441 -19.64 2.79 1.16
N ASP A 442 -19.02 1.68 0.75
CA ASP A 442 -19.39 0.33 1.20
C ASP A 442 -19.27 0.22 2.72
N PHE A 443 -18.21 0.77 3.32
CA PHE A 443 -18.07 0.86 4.77
C PHE A 443 -19.22 1.64 5.43
N LEU A 444 -19.52 2.84 4.95
CA LEU A 444 -20.61 3.67 5.50
C LEU A 444 -21.99 3.03 5.36
N LEU A 445 -22.19 2.19 4.36
CA LEU A 445 -23.41 1.41 4.15
C LEU A 445 -23.46 0.09 4.92
N GLY A 446 -22.42 -0.25 5.71
CA GLY A 446 -22.33 -1.52 6.44
C GLY A 446 -22.10 -2.73 5.53
N LYS A 447 -21.52 -2.52 4.34
CA LYS A 447 -21.21 -3.53 3.32
C LYS A 447 -19.72 -3.89 3.26
N ALA A 448 -18.89 -3.32 4.12
CA ALA A 448 -17.47 -3.64 4.16
C ALA A 448 -17.24 -5.12 4.47
N VAL A 449 -16.32 -5.75 3.73
CA VAL A 449 -15.95 -7.15 3.90
C VAL A 449 -14.57 -7.21 4.56
N THR A 450 -14.50 -7.86 5.72
CA THR A 450 -13.24 -8.01 6.44
C THR A 450 -12.30 -8.96 5.71
N ASN A 451 -11.02 -8.58 5.59
CA ASN A 451 -9.97 -9.37 4.96
C ASN A 451 -8.65 -9.21 5.73
N VAL A 452 -8.65 -9.70 6.97
CA VAL A 452 -7.48 -9.79 7.85
C VAL A 452 -7.02 -11.25 7.86
N ARG A 453 -5.72 -11.50 7.63
CA ARG A 453 -5.20 -12.87 7.52
C ARG A 453 -4.67 -13.35 8.88
N LYS A 454 -5.41 -14.24 9.54
CA LYS A 454 -4.97 -14.94 10.75
C LYS A 454 -4.44 -16.33 10.42
N ILE A 455 -3.67 -16.94 11.31
CA ILE A 455 -3.05 -18.27 11.11
C ILE A 455 -4.12 -19.36 10.90
N THR A 456 -5.29 -19.21 11.52
CA THR A 456 -6.44 -20.12 11.37
C THR A 456 -7.05 -20.10 9.96
N ASP A 457 -6.77 -19.06 9.18
CA ASP A 457 -7.31 -18.84 7.84
C ASP A 457 -6.30 -19.22 6.74
N ALA A 458 -5.09 -19.67 7.12
CA ALA A 458 -4.09 -20.09 6.15
C ALA A 458 -4.52 -21.40 5.48
N PRO A 459 -4.57 -21.49 4.13
CA PRO A 459 -4.79 -22.76 3.47
C PRO A 459 -3.69 -23.75 3.88
N PRO A 460 -3.99 -25.05 4.01
CA PRO A 460 -3.00 -26.05 4.39
C PRO A 460 -1.78 -25.93 3.46
N VAL A 461 -0.61 -25.69 4.05
CA VAL A 461 0.64 -25.72 3.29
C VAL A 461 0.81 -27.14 2.78
N ASP A 462 0.67 -27.33 1.47
CA ASP A 462 0.90 -28.60 0.80
C ASP A 462 2.36 -29.03 1.01
N LYS A 463 2.61 -29.81 2.08
CA LYS A 463 3.88 -30.49 2.33
C LYS A 463 4.05 -31.69 1.40
N LYS A 464 4.05 -31.46 0.08
CA LYS A 464 4.43 -32.47 -0.92
C LYS A 464 5.50 -31.95 -1.87
N ALA A 465 6.71 -31.81 -1.34
CA ALA A 465 7.92 -31.88 -2.14
C ALA A 465 9.07 -32.46 -1.32
N ALA A 466 9.07 -33.80 -1.13
CA ALA A 466 10.26 -34.64 -1.00
C ALA A 466 9.86 -36.09 -0.63
N ALA A 467 9.44 -36.90 -1.60
CA ALA A 467 9.55 -38.36 -1.50
C ALA A 467 9.56 -38.99 -2.89
N LYS A 468 10.57 -39.83 -3.13
CA LYS A 468 10.81 -40.60 -4.36
C LYS A 468 9.63 -41.48 -4.75
N LYS A 469 9.51 -41.72 -6.07
CA LYS A 469 8.67 -42.76 -6.70
C LYS A 469 8.76 -44.09 -5.95
N ALA A 470 7.61 -44.57 -5.48
CA ALA A 470 7.30 -45.98 -5.28
C ALA A 470 5.78 -46.19 -5.38
N ALA A 471 5.40 -47.40 -5.78
CA ALA A 471 4.12 -47.79 -6.36
C ALA A 471 2.86 -47.53 -5.51
N VAL A 472 1.74 -47.39 -6.23
CA VAL A 472 0.35 -47.44 -5.73
C VAL A 472 0.08 -48.72 -4.93
N PRO A 473 -0.61 -48.59 -3.78
CA PRO A 473 -1.80 -49.41 -3.60
C PRO A 473 -3.01 -48.69 -2.98
N ALA A 474 -4.18 -49.09 -3.51
CA ALA A 474 -5.52 -49.16 -2.93
C ALA A 474 -6.15 -47.94 -2.23
N ALA A 475 -7.28 -47.50 -2.80
CA ALA A 475 -8.21 -46.52 -2.26
C ALA A 475 -8.77 -46.93 -0.88
N ALA A 476 -8.67 -46.03 0.09
CA ALA A 476 -9.46 -46.06 1.32
C ALA A 476 -10.80 -45.34 1.07
N ALA A 477 -11.89 -45.96 1.54
CA ALA A 477 -13.27 -45.54 1.31
C ALA A 477 -13.62 -44.19 1.96
N SER A 478 -14.33 -43.34 1.21
CA SER A 478 -14.97 -42.12 1.72
C SER A 478 -16.18 -42.49 2.59
N ILE A 479 -16.26 -41.92 3.80
CA ILE A 479 -17.45 -41.99 4.64
C ILE A 479 -18.42 -40.91 4.12
N GLY A 480 -19.66 -41.28 3.81
CA GLY A 480 -20.64 -40.37 3.20
C GLY A 480 -21.20 -39.30 4.13
N PRO A 481 -22.02 -38.36 3.59
CA PRO A 481 -22.59 -37.24 4.35
C PRO A 481 -23.46 -37.69 5.53
N ARG A 482 -23.42 -36.93 6.64
CA ARG A 482 -24.20 -37.18 7.86
C ARG A 482 -25.27 -36.11 8.05
N ASN A 483 -26.48 -36.53 8.41
CA ASN A 483 -27.59 -35.63 8.73
C ASN A 483 -27.71 -35.48 10.25
N TYR A 484 -27.88 -34.24 10.72
CA TYR A 484 -28.13 -33.90 12.12
C TYR A 484 -29.41 -33.08 12.23
N THR A 485 -30.13 -33.22 13.34
CA THR A 485 -31.24 -32.32 13.70
C THR A 485 -30.78 -31.44 14.85
N ILE A 486 -30.74 -30.13 14.63
CA ILE A 486 -30.31 -29.12 15.61
C ILE A 486 -31.53 -28.29 16.02
N THR A 487 -31.75 -28.08 17.31
CA THR A 487 -32.89 -27.27 17.78
C THR A 487 -32.39 -25.89 18.24
N VAL A 488 -32.87 -24.83 17.60
CA VAL A 488 -32.58 -23.44 17.98
C VAL A 488 -33.88 -22.75 18.33
N ASN A 489 -33.97 -22.11 19.50
CA ASN A 489 -35.19 -21.47 20.00
C ASN A 489 -36.44 -22.39 19.93
N ASN A 490 -36.30 -23.65 20.34
CA ASN A 490 -37.35 -24.68 20.30
C ASN A 490 -37.90 -25.01 18.90
N ARG A 491 -37.17 -24.69 17.82
CA ARG A 491 -37.48 -25.16 16.47
C ARG A 491 -36.36 -26.09 15.96
N PRO A 492 -36.70 -27.32 15.54
CA PRO A 492 -35.73 -28.23 14.95
C PRO A 492 -35.41 -27.82 13.50
N TYR A 493 -34.13 -27.93 13.14
CA TYR A 493 -33.58 -27.72 11.82
C TYR A 493 -32.75 -28.95 11.44
N GLU A 494 -32.97 -29.49 10.24
CA GLU A 494 -32.11 -30.55 9.71
C GLU A 494 -30.93 -29.95 8.96
N VAL A 495 -29.73 -30.39 9.31
CA VAL A 495 -28.46 -29.94 8.74
C VAL A 495 -27.69 -31.15 8.25
N THR A 496 -27.41 -31.18 6.95
CA THR A 496 -26.55 -32.17 6.31
C THR A 496 -25.13 -31.62 6.24
N VAL A 497 -24.17 -32.35 6.78
CA VAL A 497 -22.74 -31.99 6.72
C VAL A 497 -22.05 -32.95 5.75
N SER A 498 -21.45 -32.40 4.70
CA SER A 498 -20.58 -33.13 3.76
C SER A 498 -19.10 -32.90 4.12
N ASP A 499 -18.23 -33.85 3.75
CA ASP A 499 -16.80 -33.88 4.13
C ASP A 499 -15.93 -32.78 3.45
N ALA A 500 -16.52 -31.83 2.74
CA ALA A 500 -15.82 -30.67 2.21
C ALA A 500 -16.19 -29.45 3.06
N GLY A 501 -15.25 -29.00 3.90
CA GLY A 501 -15.34 -27.73 4.62
C GLY A 501 -15.46 -26.57 3.63
N GLY A 502 -16.71 -26.17 3.37
CA GLY A 502 -17.05 -25.06 2.49
C GLY A 502 -18.51 -25.14 2.07
N ILE A 503 -19.33 -24.23 2.57
CA ILE A 503 -20.68 -24.02 2.04
C ILE A 503 -20.51 -23.43 0.63
N LYS A 504 -20.45 -24.31 -0.38
CA LYS A 504 -20.77 -23.95 -1.76
C LYS A 504 -22.25 -24.22 -1.96
N ALA A 505 -23.06 -23.17 -2.01
CA ALA A 505 -24.32 -23.25 -2.73
C ALA A 505 -24.00 -23.27 -4.24
N ALA A 506 -23.53 -24.41 -4.72
CA ALA A 506 -23.61 -24.73 -6.14
C ALA A 506 -24.94 -25.45 -6.34
N PRO A 507 -25.83 -24.99 -7.23
CA PRO A 507 -26.89 -25.85 -7.73
C PRO A 507 -26.21 -27.10 -8.31
N ALA A 508 -26.67 -28.28 -7.89
CA ALA A 508 -26.22 -29.52 -8.52
C ALA A 508 -26.53 -29.44 -10.02
N ALA A 509 -25.50 -29.40 -10.85
CA ALA A 509 -25.65 -29.59 -12.28
C ALA A 509 -26.27 -30.98 -12.51
N PRO A 510 -27.40 -31.09 -13.24
CA PRO A 510 -27.87 -32.40 -13.69
C PRO A 510 -26.77 -33.03 -14.56
N ALA A 511 -26.44 -34.28 -14.31
CA ALA A 511 -25.46 -35.05 -15.08
C ALA A 511 -25.94 -35.41 -16.51
N ASN A 512 -26.76 -34.57 -17.13
CA ASN A 512 -27.22 -34.63 -18.52
C ASN A 512 -27.85 -33.28 -18.94
N ALA A 513 -27.14 -32.16 -18.69
CA ALA A 513 -27.49 -30.89 -19.32
C ALA A 513 -26.92 -30.86 -20.75
N PRO A 514 -27.68 -30.43 -21.78
CA PRO A 514 -27.10 -30.14 -23.09
C PRO A 514 -25.96 -29.13 -22.91
N ALA A 515 -24.89 -29.26 -23.70
CA ALA A 515 -23.87 -28.21 -23.78
C ALA A 515 -24.56 -26.85 -23.93
N ALA A 516 -24.17 -25.87 -23.11
CA ALA A 516 -24.67 -24.52 -23.22
C ALA A 516 -24.57 -24.11 -24.71
N PRO A 517 -25.63 -23.54 -25.31
CA PRO A 517 -25.56 -23.14 -26.71
C PRO A 517 -24.36 -22.22 -26.85
N VAL A 518 -23.43 -22.59 -27.73
CA VAL A 518 -22.35 -21.70 -28.16
C VAL A 518 -23.05 -20.53 -28.81
N VAL A 519 -23.20 -19.44 -28.06
CA VAL A 519 -23.76 -18.23 -28.61
C VAL A 519 -22.65 -17.63 -29.46
N GLU A 520 -22.76 -17.76 -30.78
CA GLU A 520 -21.82 -17.11 -31.70
C GLU A 520 -21.80 -15.61 -31.41
N GLY A 521 -20.63 -15.12 -31.00
CA GLY A 521 -20.41 -13.74 -30.61
C GLY A 521 -18.92 -13.49 -30.42
N THR A 522 -18.55 -12.21 -30.32
CA THR A 522 -17.19 -11.79 -29.96
C THR A 522 -16.96 -12.06 -28.49
N GLU A 523 -15.96 -12.89 -28.17
CA GLU A 523 -15.55 -13.17 -26.80
C GLU A 523 -14.70 -12.02 -26.25
N VAL A 524 -14.96 -11.66 -25.00
CA VAL A 524 -14.13 -10.70 -24.26
C VAL A 524 -13.51 -11.42 -23.09
N ASP A 525 -12.18 -11.54 -23.11
CA ASP A 525 -11.42 -12.27 -22.11
C ASP A 525 -10.74 -11.34 -21.10
N ALA A 526 -10.39 -11.90 -19.94
CA ALA A 526 -9.58 -11.23 -18.94
C ALA A 526 -8.18 -10.95 -19.49
N PRO A 527 -7.73 -9.67 -19.54
CA PRO A 527 -6.42 -9.32 -20.07
C PRO A 527 -5.27 -9.67 -19.11
N THR A 528 -5.57 -9.81 -17.83
CA THR A 528 -4.62 -10.13 -16.75
C THR A 528 -5.35 -10.86 -15.63
N PRO A 529 -4.66 -11.69 -14.83
CA PRO A 529 -5.26 -12.25 -13.62
C PRO A 529 -5.65 -11.14 -12.63
N GLY A 530 -6.77 -11.31 -11.92
CA GLY A 530 -7.29 -10.32 -10.98
C GLY A 530 -8.63 -10.70 -10.36
N ASN A 531 -9.20 -9.81 -9.56
CA ASN A 531 -10.52 -9.99 -8.94
C ASN A 531 -11.57 -9.11 -9.62
N ILE A 532 -12.78 -9.60 -9.81
CA ILE A 532 -13.90 -8.82 -10.33
C ILE A 532 -14.44 -7.92 -9.21
N VAL A 533 -14.31 -6.60 -9.36
CA VAL A 533 -14.84 -5.62 -8.38
C VAL A 533 -16.29 -5.32 -8.68
N LYS A 534 -16.58 -4.99 -9.94
CA LYS A 534 -17.89 -4.50 -10.35
C LYS A 534 -18.16 -4.79 -11.81
N ILE A 535 -19.34 -5.31 -12.10
CA ILE A 535 -19.85 -5.46 -13.47
C ILE A 535 -20.67 -4.20 -13.80
N LEU A 536 -20.43 -3.59 -14.97
CA LEU A 536 -21.01 -2.30 -15.37
C LEU A 536 -22.17 -2.42 -16.35
N VAL A 537 -22.42 -3.63 -16.87
CA VAL A 537 -23.44 -3.91 -17.90
C VAL A 537 -24.23 -5.17 -17.54
N ASP A 538 -25.48 -5.21 -17.98
CA ASP A 538 -26.35 -6.38 -17.84
C ASP A 538 -26.44 -7.18 -19.15
N VAL A 539 -26.82 -8.46 -19.07
CA VAL A 539 -27.19 -9.25 -20.25
C VAL A 539 -28.31 -8.54 -21.02
N GLY A 540 -28.09 -8.34 -22.31
CA GLY A 540 -28.98 -7.63 -23.20
C GLY A 540 -28.67 -6.13 -23.37
N SER A 541 -27.69 -5.58 -22.65
CA SER A 541 -27.23 -4.20 -22.84
C SER A 541 -26.62 -4.01 -24.23
N VAL A 542 -26.93 -2.89 -24.89
CA VAL A 542 -26.24 -2.47 -26.11
C VAL A 542 -24.99 -1.68 -25.70
N VAL A 543 -23.84 -2.07 -26.22
CA VAL A 543 -22.55 -1.46 -25.91
C VAL A 543 -21.89 -0.91 -27.16
N THR A 544 -21.11 0.17 -27.02
CA THR A 544 -20.27 0.70 -28.09
C THR A 544 -18.83 0.18 -27.96
N VAL A 545 -18.05 0.29 -29.03
CA VAL A 545 -16.59 0.10 -28.97
C VAL A 545 -16.00 0.97 -27.86
N ASP A 546 -15.04 0.42 -27.11
CA ASP A 546 -14.34 1.05 -25.99
C ASP A 546 -15.21 1.39 -24.76
N GLN A 547 -16.48 0.96 -24.73
CA GLN A 547 -17.33 1.11 -23.55
C GLN A 547 -16.84 0.18 -22.42
N PRO A 548 -16.64 0.69 -21.18
CA PRO A 548 -16.31 -0.14 -20.03
C PRO A 548 -17.41 -1.16 -19.71
N LEU A 549 -17.01 -2.42 -19.51
CA LEU A 549 -17.92 -3.55 -19.23
C LEU A 549 -17.79 -4.05 -17.78
N VAL A 550 -16.57 -4.10 -17.26
CA VAL A 550 -16.26 -4.58 -15.90
C VAL A 550 -15.05 -3.86 -15.35
N VAL A 551 -15.03 -3.69 -14.02
CA VAL A 551 -13.90 -3.21 -13.24
C VAL A 551 -13.24 -4.41 -12.57
N MET A 552 -11.97 -4.63 -12.88
CA MET A 552 -11.12 -5.65 -12.27
C MET A 552 -10.09 -5.00 -11.35
N GLU A 553 -9.89 -5.55 -10.15
CA GLU A 553 -8.79 -5.19 -9.26
C GLU A 553 -7.65 -6.16 -9.44
N ALA A 554 -6.50 -5.64 -9.85
CA ALA A 554 -5.22 -6.35 -9.80
C ALA A 554 -4.17 -5.39 -9.24
N MET A 555 -3.27 -5.88 -8.39
CA MET A 555 -2.13 -5.09 -7.89
C MET A 555 -2.56 -3.79 -7.18
N LYS A 556 -3.69 -3.82 -6.45
CA LYS A 556 -4.32 -2.65 -5.79
C LYS A 556 -4.72 -1.51 -6.73
N MET A 557 -4.91 -1.80 -8.02
CA MET A 557 -5.51 -0.86 -8.95
C MET A 557 -6.71 -1.49 -9.64
N GLU A 558 -7.76 -0.69 -9.71
CA GLU A 558 -8.92 -0.97 -10.52
C GLU A 558 -8.59 -0.63 -11.97
N SER A 559 -8.96 -1.53 -12.88
CA SER A 559 -8.81 -1.36 -14.31
C SER A 559 -10.09 -1.79 -15.01
N GLU A 560 -10.48 -1.03 -16.01
CA GLU A 560 -11.66 -1.33 -16.81
C GLU A 560 -11.29 -2.28 -17.95
N VAL A 561 -12.08 -3.34 -18.13
CA VAL A 561 -12.09 -4.10 -19.38
C VAL A 561 -13.18 -3.51 -20.27
N LYS A 562 -12.80 -3.10 -21.47
CA LYS A 562 -13.65 -2.39 -22.43
C LYS A 562 -14.11 -3.31 -23.56
N SER A 563 -15.23 -2.95 -24.17
CA SER A 563 -15.80 -3.67 -25.31
C SER A 563 -14.92 -3.52 -26.56
N PRO A 564 -14.49 -4.62 -27.21
CA PRO A 564 -13.72 -4.56 -28.45
C PRO A 564 -14.59 -4.23 -29.68
N CYS A 565 -15.91 -4.40 -29.58
CA CYS A 565 -16.86 -4.16 -30.66
C CYS A 565 -18.14 -3.46 -30.15
N ALA A 566 -18.92 -2.88 -31.06
CA ALA A 566 -20.28 -2.48 -30.75
C ALA A 566 -21.21 -3.69 -30.93
N GLY A 567 -22.17 -3.87 -30.04
CA GLY A 567 -23.05 -5.04 -30.08
C GLY A 567 -23.93 -5.18 -28.84
N LYS A 568 -24.56 -6.33 -28.68
CA LYS A 568 -25.42 -6.63 -27.54
C LYS A 568 -24.75 -7.66 -26.62
N ILE A 569 -24.71 -7.43 -25.32
CA ILE A 569 -24.20 -8.42 -24.36
C ILE A 569 -25.12 -9.66 -24.39
N LEU A 570 -24.59 -10.80 -24.81
CA LEU A 570 -25.32 -12.07 -24.89
C LEU A 570 -25.18 -12.88 -23.60
N ALA A 571 -23.99 -12.86 -23.00
CA ALA A 571 -23.67 -13.61 -21.78
C ALA A 571 -22.63 -12.88 -20.93
N ILE A 572 -22.73 -13.09 -19.62
CA ILE A 572 -21.75 -12.68 -18.60
C ILE A 572 -21.33 -13.97 -17.87
N HIS A 573 -20.04 -14.28 -17.86
CA HIS A 573 -19.50 -15.55 -17.36
C HIS A 573 -18.88 -15.44 -15.96
N ILE A 574 -19.00 -14.27 -15.34
CA ILE A 574 -18.37 -13.90 -14.08
C ILE A 574 -19.38 -13.27 -13.11
N SER A 575 -19.04 -13.31 -11.83
CA SER A 575 -19.74 -12.61 -10.75
C SER A 575 -18.80 -11.63 -10.02
N ALA A 576 -19.37 -10.60 -9.37
CA ALA A 576 -18.60 -9.72 -8.51
C ALA A 576 -18.00 -10.52 -7.34
N GLY A 577 -16.70 -10.36 -7.10
CA GLY A 577 -15.92 -11.11 -6.12
C GLY A 577 -15.15 -12.30 -6.70
N ASP A 578 -15.40 -12.71 -7.94
CA ASP A 578 -14.68 -13.82 -8.56
C ASP A 578 -13.20 -13.47 -8.81
N THR A 579 -12.32 -14.46 -8.68
CA THR A 579 -10.92 -14.36 -9.13
C THR A 579 -10.79 -15.03 -10.50
N VAL A 580 -10.24 -14.31 -11.46
CA VAL A 580 -10.04 -14.76 -12.85
C VAL A 580 -8.56 -14.79 -13.22
N GLN A 581 -8.22 -15.66 -14.18
CA GLN A 581 -6.90 -15.76 -14.82
C GLN A 581 -6.87 -14.99 -16.14
N ALA A 582 -5.67 -14.76 -16.68
CA ALA A 582 -5.55 -14.24 -18.04
C ALA A 582 -6.20 -15.21 -19.03
N SER A 583 -6.93 -14.66 -19.99
CA SER A 583 -7.70 -15.41 -20.99
C SER A 583 -8.93 -16.16 -20.47
N ASP A 584 -9.33 -15.98 -19.20
CA ASP A 584 -10.64 -16.42 -18.76
C ASP A 584 -11.73 -15.59 -19.44
N GLN A 585 -12.75 -16.25 -19.98
CA GLN A 585 -13.85 -15.61 -20.67
C GLN A 585 -14.70 -14.79 -19.70
N LEU A 586 -14.93 -13.50 -20.02
CA LEU A 586 -15.73 -12.59 -19.18
C LEU A 586 -17.11 -12.33 -19.77
N PHE A 587 -17.17 -12.01 -21.07
CA PHE A 587 -18.41 -11.66 -21.77
C PHE A 587 -18.47 -12.31 -23.17
N THR A 588 -19.68 -12.43 -23.69
CA THR A 588 -19.94 -12.73 -25.11
C THR A 588 -20.81 -11.61 -25.70
N ILE A 589 -20.37 -10.99 -26.80
CA ILE A 589 -21.05 -9.87 -27.47
C ILE A 589 -21.56 -10.29 -28.85
N GLY A 590 -22.83 -10.01 -29.15
CA GLY A 590 -23.49 -10.34 -30.43
C GLY A 590 -23.71 -9.17 -31.35
#